data_AF-A0A4Z0EJ76-F1
#
_entry.id   AF-A0A4Z0EJ76-F1
#
_cell.length_a   1.000
_cell.length_b   1.000
_cell.length_c   1.000
_cell.angle_alpha   90.00
_cell.angle_beta   90.00
_cell.angle_gamma   90.00
#
_symmetry.space_group_name_H-M   'P 1'
#
loop_
_entity.id
_entity.type
_entity.pdbx_description
1 polymer ?
#
loop_
_entity_poly.entity_id
_entity_poly.type
_entity_poly.pdbx_seq_one_letter_code
_entity_poly.pdbx_strand_id
1 'polypeptide(L)'
;MQPAPQPIVLEQQVLAAHWDAFYAAPTLRLARWLSSEADRPLLRDYLLGKCAGPQALIWPEAGSTRLPTAPDDQVKIIWLDPTRPDAASWLRTQLAEQGPHRFIALEDVAQQPLNQLPRWFPSQILTVAPDVSMRRLLLYVANAGTDDQPESRFQRQFRQLGEAIAAADESAIATAAATCLCTCPELTGGPLAGPAAEVTVRQSLAAYYQARKQPGVALAHLLAAQQSLARAEKDVTVAQHQDEAVYEASCRAIGRLRIQLWLAEAAARPRREALGVLQQAMALAEHLTAEPLGVEAGRQLGDALRRAGPAKAAQQAYQRALTMAEQLGPDHPPASTQAVGEACLRLADTALARQAVRQRLAQLGALA
;
A
#
# COMPACT_ATOMS: atom_id res chain seq x y z
N MET A 1 -35.90 2.02 0.77
CA MET A 1 -35.07 3.06 1.44
C MET A 1 -33.64 2.56 1.43
N GLN A 2 -32.70 3.31 0.86
CA GLN A 2 -31.28 2.99 1.01
C GLN A 2 -30.90 3.07 2.49
N PRO A 3 -30.08 2.14 3.03
CA PRO A 3 -29.55 2.30 4.36
C PRO A 3 -28.72 3.58 4.38
N ALA A 4 -28.89 4.40 5.42
CA ALA A 4 -28.05 5.58 5.60
C ALA A 4 -26.57 5.14 5.58
N PRO A 5 -25.69 5.89 4.89
CA PRO A 5 -24.27 5.57 4.90
C PRO A 5 -23.80 5.46 6.35
N GLN A 6 -23.08 4.38 6.66
CA GLN A 6 -22.64 4.15 8.02
C GLN A 6 -21.80 5.35 8.49
N PRO A 7 -21.95 5.79 9.75
CA PRO A 7 -21.24 6.96 10.28
C PRO A 7 -19.72 6.92 10.05
N ILE A 8 -19.15 5.70 10.05
CA ILE A 8 -17.72 5.46 9.80
C ILE A 8 -17.27 5.89 8.40
N VAL A 9 -18.12 5.70 7.38
CA VAL A 9 -17.81 6.04 5.98
C VAL A 9 -17.84 7.56 5.80
N LEU A 10 -18.80 8.25 6.41
CA LEU A 10 -18.91 9.71 6.37
C LEU A 10 -17.71 10.37 7.07
N GLU A 11 -17.26 9.84 8.20
CA GLU A 11 -16.15 10.42 8.95
C GLU A 11 -14.78 10.09 8.30
N GLN A 12 -14.62 8.93 7.66
CA GLN A 12 -13.45 8.63 6.82
C GLN A 12 -13.34 9.58 5.62
N GLN A 13 -14.46 10.02 5.05
CA GLN A 13 -14.47 11.02 3.98
C GLN A 13 -13.92 12.37 4.44
N VAL A 14 -14.15 12.77 5.70
CA VAL A 14 -13.59 14.01 6.26
C VAL A 14 -12.07 13.91 6.38
N LEU A 15 -11.56 12.78 6.88
CA LEU A 15 -10.11 12.53 6.96
C LEU A 15 -9.45 12.47 5.58
N ALA A 16 -10.10 11.80 4.62
CA ALA A 16 -9.67 11.76 3.23
C ALA A 16 -9.67 13.18 2.61
N ALA A 17 -10.71 13.98 2.84
CA ALA A 17 -10.77 15.35 2.34
C ALA A 17 -9.67 16.25 2.90
N HIS A 18 -9.32 16.13 4.19
CA HIS A 18 -8.19 16.86 4.77
C HIS A 18 -6.84 16.41 4.20
N TRP A 19 -6.68 15.11 3.97
CA TRP A 19 -5.51 14.55 3.29
C TRP A 19 -5.39 15.06 1.85
N ASP A 20 -6.47 15.00 1.09
CA ASP A 20 -6.53 15.43 -0.30
C ASP A 20 -6.31 16.95 -0.41
N ALA A 21 -6.85 17.74 0.52
CA ALA A 21 -6.61 19.18 0.59
C ALA A 21 -5.14 19.51 0.87
N PHE A 22 -4.50 18.77 1.78
CA PHE A 22 -3.06 18.91 2.02
C PHE A 22 -2.25 18.56 0.77
N TYR A 23 -2.62 17.49 0.07
CA TYR A 23 -1.90 17.02 -1.11
C TYR A 23 -2.07 17.96 -2.32
N ALA A 24 -3.30 18.40 -2.57
CA ALA A 24 -3.64 19.25 -3.71
C ALA A 24 -3.10 20.69 -3.61
N ALA A 25 -2.80 21.19 -2.40
CA ALA A 25 -2.32 22.55 -2.20
C ALA A 25 -0.77 22.61 -2.21
N PRO A 26 -0.13 23.16 -3.26
CA PRO A 26 1.33 23.22 -3.38
C PRO A 26 1.99 24.14 -2.36
N THR A 27 1.24 25.10 -1.81
CA THR A 27 1.75 26.01 -0.78
C THR A 27 1.84 25.33 0.59
N LEU A 28 1.05 24.26 0.83
CA LEU A 28 1.06 23.54 2.10
C LEU A 28 2.27 22.60 2.19
N ARG A 29 3.12 22.87 3.16
CA ARG A 29 4.38 22.15 3.41
C ARG A 29 4.39 21.38 4.73
N LEU A 30 3.50 21.65 5.67
CA LEU A 30 3.38 20.88 6.91
C LEU A 30 1.91 20.61 7.22
N ALA A 31 1.55 19.33 7.37
CA ALA A 31 0.29 18.88 7.94
C ALA A 31 0.50 18.51 9.41
N ARG A 32 -0.04 19.34 10.31
CA ARG A 32 -0.08 19.09 11.75
C ARG A 32 -1.39 18.42 12.08
N TRP A 33 -1.33 17.19 12.57
CA TRP A 33 -2.49 16.46 13.05
C TRP A 33 -2.44 16.42 14.56
N LEU A 34 -3.41 17.06 15.20
CA LEU A 34 -3.52 17.10 16.66
C LEU A 34 -4.33 15.89 17.12
N SER A 35 -3.73 15.03 17.93
CA SER A 35 -4.38 13.82 18.44
C SER A 35 -3.97 13.58 19.90
N SER A 36 -4.76 12.81 20.64
CA SER A 36 -4.34 12.37 21.97
C SER A 36 -3.20 11.36 21.85
N GLU A 37 -2.37 11.20 22.89
CA GLU A 37 -1.33 10.17 22.91
C GLU A 37 -1.88 8.75 22.64
N ALA A 38 -3.06 8.45 23.18
CA ALA A 38 -3.74 7.16 23.01
C ALA A 38 -4.21 6.90 21.57
N ASP A 39 -4.55 7.96 20.83
CA ASP A 39 -5.12 7.89 19.48
C ASP A 39 -4.05 7.93 18.37
N ARG A 40 -2.82 8.33 18.73
CA ARG A 40 -1.71 8.57 17.81
C ARG A 40 -1.33 7.33 16.97
N PRO A 41 -1.23 6.10 17.49
CA PRO A 41 -0.86 4.93 16.69
C PRO A 41 -1.89 4.63 15.58
N LEU A 42 -3.18 4.78 15.88
CA LEU A 42 -4.26 4.48 14.93
C LEU A 42 -4.33 5.50 13.80
N LEU A 43 -4.22 6.78 14.15
CA LEU A 43 -4.15 7.85 13.16
C LEU A 43 -2.88 7.71 12.30
N ARG A 44 -1.77 7.32 12.92
CA ARG A 44 -0.53 6.98 12.20
C ARG A 44 -0.77 5.87 11.19
N ASP A 45 -1.36 4.75 11.59
CA ASP A 45 -1.60 3.60 10.70
C ASP A 45 -2.57 3.95 9.57
N TYR A 46 -3.64 4.70 9.85
CA TYR A 46 -4.58 5.19 8.84
C TYR A 46 -3.88 6.06 7.79
N LEU A 47 -3.10 7.04 8.25
CA LEU A 47 -2.34 7.93 7.38
C LEU A 47 -1.23 7.16 6.65
N LEU A 48 -0.55 6.21 7.29
CA LEU A 48 0.43 5.32 6.64
C LEU A 48 -0.21 4.49 5.53
N GLY A 49 -1.42 3.97 5.75
CA GLY A 49 -2.21 3.27 4.72
C GLY A 49 -2.56 4.16 3.53
N LYS A 50 -2.78 5.47 3.75
CA LYS A 50 -2.93 6.48 2.70
C LYS A 50 -1.59 6.87 2.05
N CYS A 51 -0.50 6.80 2.81
CA CYS A 51 0.87 7.09 2.36
C CYS A 51 1.58 5.89 1.72
N ALA A 52 0.95 4.71 1.61
CA ALA A 52 1.57 3.43 1.24
C ALA A 52 2.06 3.31 -0.23
N GLY A 53 2.44 4.43 -0.84
CA GLY A 53 3.39 4.46 -1.96
C GLY A 53 4.84 4.40 -1.46
N PRO A 54 5.81 4.13 -2.35
CA PRO A 54 7.23 3.91 -2.01
C PRO A 54 7.99 5.10 -1.39
N GLN A 55 7.32 6.23 -1.13
CA GLN A 55 7.93 7.48 -0.66
C GLN A 55 7.72 7.79 0.83
N ALA A 56 6.94 6.98 1.56
CA ALA A 56 6.76 7.17 3.00
C ALA A 56 8.03 6.74 3.75
N LEU A 57 8.98 7.66 3.89
CA LEU A 57 10.09 7.53 4.83
C LEU A 57 9.54 7.74 6.25
N ILE A 58 9.33 6.64 6.96
CA ILE A 58 9.21 6.67 8.41
C ILE A 58 10.61 6.98 8.92
N TRP A 59 10.87 8.21 9.35
CA TRP A 59 12.18 8.61 9.87
C TRP A 59 12.59 7.75 11.07
N PRO A 60 13.59 6.86 10.98
CA PRO A 60 13.96 5.99 12.07
C PRO A 60 15.42 6.24 12.43
N GLU A 61 15.82 7.45 12.81
CA GLU A 61 17.13 7.64 13.43
C GLU A 61 17.26 8.98 14.16
N ALA A 62 17.37 8.88 15.48
CA ALA A 62 17.76 9.97 16.36
C ALA A 62 19.20 10.39 16.02
N GLY A 63 19.38 11.46 15.25
CA GLY A 63 20.69 12.12 15.14
C GLY A 63 21.08 12.67 13.76
N SER A 64 20.41 12.30 12.67
CA SER A 64 20.72 12.91 11.37
C SER A 64 20.16 14.33 11.30
N THR A 65 21.02 15.34 11.20
CA THR A 65 20.63 16.73 10.89
C THR A 65 20.42 16.95 9.39
N ARG A 66 20.69 15.95 8.55
CA ARG A 66 20.58 16.05 7.10
C ARG A 66 19.37 15.28 6.61
N LEU A 67 18.48 16.01 5.95
CA LEU A 67 17.47 15.40 5.09
C LEU A 67 18.16 14.52 4.03
N PRO A 68 17.59 13.37 3.66
CA PRO A 68 18.09 12.61 2.53
C PRO A 68 17.94 13.47 1.26
N THR A 69 19.07 13.91 0.71
CA THR A 69 19.13 14.67 -0.55
C THR A 69 18.37 13.93 -1.63
N ALA A 70 17.31 14.55 -2.16
CA ALA A 70 16.57 14.04 -3.31
C ALA A 70 17.32 14.40 -4.60
N PRO A 71 17.35 13.52 -5.61
CA PRO A 71 17.59 13.95 -6.97
C PRO A 71 16.32 14.68 -7.48
N ASP A 72 16.45 15.97 -7.82
CA ASP A 72 15.40 16.86 -8.36
C ASP A 72 14.15 17.14 -7.48
N ASP A 73 13.30 18.06 -7.96
CA ASP A 73 12.10 18.73 -7.41
C ASP A 73 11.00 17.84 -6.77
N GLN A 74 11.27 16.58 -6.45
CA GLN A 74 10.29 15.67 -5.86
C GLN A 74 9.91 16.04 -4.42
N VAL A 75 8.61 16.14 -4.19
CA VAL A 75 7.99 16.39 -2.89
C VAL A 75 8.04 15.12 -2.03
N LYS A 76 9.04 15.01 -1.15
CA LYS A 76 9.07 13.93 -0.14
C LYS A 76 8.12 14.25 1.02
N ILE A 77 7.30 13.28 1.42
CA ILE A 77 6.49 13.33 2.65
C ILE A 77 7.31 12.72 3.79
N ILE A 78 7.57 13.53 4.82
CA ILE A 78 8.43 13.15 5.95
C ILE A 78 7.59 13.08 7.22
N TRP A 79 7.62 11.92 7.87
CA TRP A 79 7.03 11.71 9.19
C TRP A 79 7.94 12.29 10.28
N LEU A 80 7.40 13.16 11.12
CA LEU A 80 8.13 13.82 12.19
C LEU A 80 7.64 13.37 13.56
N ASP A 81 8.60 13.18 14.47
CA ASP A 81 8.34 13.07 15.91
C ASP A 81 8.45 14.46 16.54
N PRO A 82 7.31 15.09 16.90
CA PRO A 82 7.31 16.44 17.44
C PRO A 82 7.76 16.50 18.90
N THR A 83 7.97 15.36 19.58
CA THR A 83 8.40 15.33 20.99
C THR A 83 9.86 15.74 21.19
N ARG A 84 10.63 15.89 20.10
CA ARG A 84 12.01 16.36 20.16
C ARG A 84 12.08 17.84 20.57
N PRO A 85 12.97 18.22 21.51
CA PRO A 85 13.07 19.60 22.00
C PRO A 85 13.52 20.60 20.92
N ASP A 86 14.16 20.14 19.85
CA ASP A 86 14.61 20.96 18.71
C ASP A 86 13.65 20.96 17.51
N ALA A 87 12.56 20.17 17.55
CA ALA A 87 11.68 19.95 16.39
C ALA A 87 11.11 21.25 15.81
N ALA A 88 10.61 22.15 16.65
CA ALA A 88 10.02 23.41 16.22
C ALA A 88 11.05 24.35 15.58
N SER A 89 12.24 24.45 16.17
CA SER A 89 13.32 25.29 15.64
C SER A 89 13.83 24.74 14.32
N TRP A 90 13.99 23.42 14.22
CA TRP A 90 14.42 22.75 12.99
C TRP A 90 13.39 22.90 11.88
N LEU A 91 12.11 22.63 12.15
CA LEU A 91 11.02 22.81 11.19
C LEU A 91 10.90 24.25 10.71
N ARG A 92 11.10 25.23 11.60
CA ARG A 92 11.10 26.64 11.23
C ARG A 92 12.17 26.94 10.17
N THR A 93 13.38 26.41 10.36
CA THR A 93 14.46 26.54 9.36
C THR A 93 14.06 25.88 8.04
N GLN A 94 13.51 24.67 8.08
CA GLN A 94 13.13 23.92 6.88
C GLN A 94 11.95 24.53 6.10
N LEU A 95 10.99 25.16 6.79
CA LEU A 95 9.88 25.86 6.17
C LEU A 95 10.27 27.24 5.62
N ALA A 96 11.31 27.87 6.20
CA ALA A 96 11.89 29.10 5.68
C ALA A 96 12.76 28.86 4.43
N GLU A 97 13.44 27.72 4.38
CA GLU A 97 14.15 27.24 3.18
C GLU A 97 13.14 26.83 2.10
N GLN A 98 13.32 27.29 0.85
CA GLN A 98 12.44 26.96 -0.28
C GLN A 98 12.72 25.55 -0.81
N GLY A 99 12.45 24.53 0.02
CA GLY A 99 12.58 23.13 -0.35
C GLY A 99 11.24 22.49 -0.76
N PRO A 100 11.25 21.44 -1.61
CA PRO A 100 10.02 20.77 -2.05
C PRO A 100 9.39 19.87 -0.97
N HIS A 101 10.05 19.71 0.18
CA HIS A 101 9.61 18.75 1.20
C HIS A 101 8.28 19.13 1.85
N ARG A 102 7.46 18.09 2.07
CA ARG A 102 6.25 18.13 2.86
C ARG A 102 6.42 17.31 4.12
N PHE A 103 5.84 17.78 5.21
CA PHE A 103 6.00 17.19 6.52
C PHE A 103 4.64 16.79 7.08
N ILE A 104 4.61 15.66 7.78
CA ILE A 104 3.47 15.24 8.60
C ILE A 104 3.96 15.12 10.03
N ALA A 105 3.29 15.82 10.93
CA ALA A 105 3.54 15.72 12.37
C ALA A 105 2.27 15.31 13.09
N LEU A 106 2.36 14.27 13.93
CA LEU A 106 1.30 13.91 14.86
C LEU A 106 1.64 14.47 16.24
N GLU A 107 0.99 15.57 16.62
CA GLU A 107 1.23 16.22 17.90
C GLU A 107 0.21 15.78 18.96
N ASP A 108 0.67 15.73 20.21
CA ASP A 108 -0.23 15.68 21.34
C ASP A 108 -1.01 16.99 21.47
N VAL A 109 -2.33 16.92 21.60
CA VAL A 109 -3.19 18.07 21.92
C VAL A 109 -2.77 18.73 23.24
N ALA A 110 -2.18 17.99 24.20
CA ALA A 110 -1.76 18.54 25.48
C ALA A 110 -0.40 19.27 25.43
N GLN A 111 0.52 18.84 24.56
CA GLN A 111 1.89 19.37 24.52
C GLN A 111 2.12 20.38 23.40
N GLN A 112 1.49 20.18 22.23
CA GLN A 112 1.53 21.03 21.02
C GLN A 112 2.85 21.79 20.80
N PRO A 113 4.00 21.10 20.72
CA PRO A 113 5.32 21.73 20.63
C PRO A 113 5.50 22.59 19.36
N LEU A 114 4.66 22.44 18.34
CA LEU A 114 4.72 23.19 17.09
C LEU A 114 3.66 24.32 17.01
N ASN A 115 2.99 24.66 18.11
CA ASN A 115 1.87 25.62 18.12
C ASN A 115 2.23 27.05 17.63
N GLN A 116 3.51 27.41 17.62
CA GLN A 116 3.98 28.70 17.13
C GLN A 116 4.14 28.73 15.60
N LEU A 117 4.35 27.57 14.95
CA LEU A 117 4.63 27.51 13.52
C LEU A 117 3.48 28.06 12.65
N PRO A 118 2.18 27.77 12.89
CA PRO A 118 1.09 28.34 12.09
C PRO A 118 1.06 29.88 12.09
N ARG A 119 1.54 30.52 13.17
CA ARG A 119 1.64 31.98 13.24
C ARG A 119 2.75 32.52 12.34
N TRP A 120 3.84 31.76 12.19
CA TRP A 120 5.01 32.16 11.39
C TRP A 120 4.87 31.78 9.91
N PHE A 121 4.15 30.70 9.59
CA PHE A 121 3.96 30.21 8.22
C PHE A 121 2.49 29.84 7.93
N PRO A 122 1.55 30.79 8.02
CA PRO A 122 0.11 30.51 7.95
C PRO A 122 -0.35 29.92 6.60
N SER A 123 0.34 30.24 5.51
CA SER A 123 0.03 29.72 4.16
C SER A 123 0.69 28.37 3.85
N GLN A 124 1.60 27.90 4.72
CA GLN A 124 2.34 26.66 4.52
C GLN A 124 1.91 25.53 5.46
N ILE A 125 1.04 25.82 6.42
CA ILE A 125 0.72 24.87 7.49
C ILE A 125 -0.78 24.59 7.50
N LEU A 126 -1.13 23.32 7.32
CA LEU A 126 -2.46 22.83 7.60
C LEU A 126 -2.46 22.24 9.01
N THR A 127 -3.26 22.82 9.91
CA THR A 127 -3.52 22.19 11.21
C THR A 127 -4.87 21.50 11.14
N VAL A 128 -4.85 20.18 11.19
CA VAL A 128 -6.02 19.35 11.32
C VAL A 128 -6.15 19.00 12.80
N ALA A 129 -7.17 19.56 13.43
CA ALA A 129 -7.66 19.10 14.72
C ALA A 129 -8.90 18.27 14.41
N PRO A 130 -8.75 16.97 14.07
CA PRO A 130 -9.92 16.15 13.84
C PRO A 130 -10.71 16.17 15.14
N ASP A 131 -11.93 16.72 15.07
CA ASP A 131 -12.76 17.10 16.21
C ASP A 131 -13.02 15.89 17.13
N VAL A 132 -13.65 16.11 18.28
CA VAL A 132 -14.15 15.12 19.25
C VAL A 132 -14.87 13.91 18.61
N SER A 133 -15.28 14.00 17.34
CA SER A 133 -15.73 12.88 16.49
C SER A 133 -14.66 11.83 16.18
N MET A 134 -13.37 12.18 16.06
CA MET A 134 -12.28 11.21 15.91
C MET A 134 -12.09 10.40 17.17
N ARG A 135 -12.33 10.98 18.36
CA ARG A 135 -12.44 10.22 19.60
C ARG A 135 -13.59 9.22 19.50
N ARG A 136 -14.72 9.51 18.86
CA ARG A 136 -15.81 8.52 18.65
C ARG A 136 -15.47 7.48 17.59
N LEU A 137 -14.78 7.84 16.52
CA LEU A 137 -14.36 6.95 15.43
C LEU A 137 -13.25 6.00 15.91
N LEU A 138 -12.28 6.53 16.64
CA LEU A 138 -11.21 5.79 17.29
C LEU A 138 -11.67 5.09 18.56
N LEU A 139 -12.62 5.63 19.34
CA LEU A 139 -13.34 4.86 20.37
C LEU A 139 -14.24 3.80 19.72
N TYR A 140 -14.74 3.96 18.51
CA TYR A 140 -15.47 2.88 17.83
C TYR A 140 -14.51 1.81 17.35
N VAL A 141 -13.31 2.18 16.89
CA VAL A 141 -12.21 1.24 16.52
C VAL A 141 -11.48 0.66 17.75
N ALA A 142 -11.46 1.36 18.88
CA ALA A 142 -10.83 0.95 20.14
C ALA A 142 -11.82 0.26 21.09
N ASN A 143 -13.07 0.73 21.19
CA ASN A 143 -14.17 0.09 21.91
C ASN A 143 -14.95 -0.92 21.05
N ALA A 144 -14.70 -1.02 19.75
CA ALA A 144 -14.86 -2.31 19.07
C ALA A 144 -14.21 -3.39 19.95
N GLY A 145 -13.04 -3.10 20.54
CA GLY A 145 -12.36 -3.97 21.48
C GLY A 145 -13.02 -4.23 22.85
N THR A 146 -14.17 -3.66 23.19
CA THR A 146 -14.89 -4.01 24.44
C THR A 146 -16.10 -4.89 24.23
N ASP A 147 -16.60 -4.99 22.99
CA ASP A 147 -17.68 -5.89 22.65
C ASP A 147 -17.08 -7.21 22.13
N ASP A 148 -17.59 -8.35 22.59
CA ASP A 148 -17.07 -9.67 22.17
C ASP A 148 -17.49 -10.04 20.73
N GLN A 149 -17.94 -9.04 19.97
CA GLN A 149 -18.38 -9.20 18.60
C GLN A 149 -17.21 -9.69 17.71
N PRO A 150 -17.48 -10.64 16.79
CA PRO A 150 -16.49 -11.22 15.90
C PRO A 150 -15.66 -10.20 15.11
N GLU A 151 -16.29 -9.16 14.56
CA GLU A 151 -15.64 -8.15 13.70
C GLU A 151 -14.57 -7.37 14.47
N SER A 152 -14.90 -6.97 15.68
CA SER A 152 -14.00 -6.25 16.57
C SER A 152 -12.83 -7.10 17.06
N ARG A 153 -13.10 -8.37 17.33
CA ARG A 153 -12.08 -9.35 17.71
C ARG A 153 -11.10 -9.57 16.55
N PHE A 154 -11.62 -9.76 15.34
CA PHE A 154 -10.82 -9.91 14.13
C PHE A 154 -9.95 -8.68 13.88
N GLN A 155 -10.50 -7.47 13.96
CA GLN A 155 -9.72 -6.23 13.75
C GLN A 155 -8.54 -6.10 14.72
N ARG A 156 -8.74 -6.42 16.01
CA ARG A 156 -7.65 -6.42 17.00
C ARG A 156 -6.58 -7.45 16.68
N GLN A 157 -6.99 -8.68 16.37
CA GLN A 157 -6.06 -9.75 16.00
C GLN A 157 -5.30 -9.40 14.72
N PHE A 158 -5.97 -8.80 13.74
CA PHE A 158 -5.35 -8.41 12.47
C PHE A 158 -4.34 -7.28 12.65
N ARG A 159 -4.58 -6.35 13.58
CA ARG A 159 -3.57 -5.36 13.99
C ARG A 159 -2.35 -6.04 14.59
N GLN A 160 -2.54 -6.97 15.53
CA GLN A 160 -1.45 -7.74 16.12
C GLN A 160 -0.63 -8.50 15.07
N LEU A 161 -1.30 -9.05 14.05
CA LEU A 161 -0.64 -9.66 12.90
C LEU A 161 0.22 -8.64 12.13
N GLY A 162 -0.31 -7.45 11.87
CA GLY A 162 0.43 -6.36 11.22
C GLY A 162 1.67 -5.93 12.01
N GLU A 163 1.53 -5.77 13.33
CA GLU A 163 2.65 -5.47 14.24
C GLU A 163 3.71 -6.57 14.24
N ALA A 164 3.29 -7.84 14.30
CA ALA A 164 4.20 -8.98 14.24
C ALA A 164 4.94 -9.09 12.89
N ILE A 165 4.25 -8.82 11.77
CA ILE A 165 4.84 -8.75 10.43
C ILE A 165 5.89 -7.64 10.37
N ALA A 166 5.58 -6.45 10.89
CA ALA A 166 6.50 -5.32 10.91
C ALA A 166 7.75 -5.59 11.77
N ALA A 167 7.57 -6.29 12.90
CA ALA A 167 8.68 -6.74 13.76
C ALA A 167 9.45 -7.94 13.18
N ALA A 168 8.96 -8.57 12.11
CA ALA A 168 9.47 -9.80 11.53
C ALA A 168 9.62 -10.96 12.55
N ASP A 169 8.75 -11.00 13.58
CA ASP A 169 8.71 -12.06 14.59
C ASP A 169 7.87 -13.24 14.09
N GLU A 170 8.52 -14.30 13.61
CA GLU A 170 7.85 -15.46 13.01
C GLU A 170 6.91 -16.20 13.98
N SER A 171 7.22 -16.21 15.29
CA SER A 171 6.38 -16.85 16.31
C SER A 171 5.13 -16.02 16.57
N ALA A 172 5.28 -14.70 16.69
CA ALA A 172 4.16 -13.79 16.86
C ALA A 172 3.27 -13.77 15.61
N ILE A 173 3.86 -13.81 14.41
CA ILE A 173 3.13 -13.88 13.14
C ILE A 173 2.28 -15.15 13.09
N ALA A 174 2.86 -16.32 13.38
CA ALA A 174 2.13 -17.58 13.36
C ALA A 174 0.95 -17.58 14.36
N THR A 175 1.19 -17.05 15.56
CA THR A 175 0.16 -16.95 16.61
C THR A 175 -0.97 -16.00 16.21
N ALA A 176 -0.63 -14.78 15.77
CA ALA A 176 -1.61 -13.76 15.37
C ALA A 176 -2.38 -14.17 14.11
N ALA A 177 -1.72 -14.84 13.16
CA ALA A 177 -2.38 -15.41 11.99
C ALA A 177 -3.41 -16.47 12.38
N ALA A 178 -3.04 -17.40 13.27
CA ALA A 178 -3.94 -18.45 13.72
C ALA A 178 -5.17 -17.86 14.42
N THR A 179 -4.99 -16.86 15.28
CA THR A 179 -6.12 -16.20 15.96
C THR A 179 -7.04 -15.48 14.98
N CYS A 180 -6.50 -14.73 14.01
CA CYS A 180 -7.30 -14.13 12.94
C CYS A 180 -8.13 -15.17 12.19
N LEU A 181 -7.48 -16.25 11.73
CA LEU A 181 -8.13 -17.29 10.93
C LEU A 181 -9.20 -18.06 11.73
N CYS A 182 -9.03 -18.22 13.03
CA CYS A 182 -10.06 -18.80 13.90
C CYS A 182 -11.30 -17.91 14.01
N THR A 183 -11.16 -16.59 13.96
CA THR A 183 -12.28 -15.64 14.05
C THR A 183 -12.98 -15.45 12.71
N CYS A 184 -12.31 -15.66 11.58
CA CYS A 184 -12.88 -15.48 10.24
C CYS A 184 -14.27 -16.14 10.05
N PRO A 185 -14.51 -17.41 10.42
CA PRO A 185 -15.82 -18.05 10.25
C PRO A 185 -16.98 -17.39 11.01
N GLU A 186 -16.67 -16.63 12.06
CA GLU A 186 -17.65 -15.94 12.90
C GLU A 186 -18.13 -14.61 12.26
N LEU A 187 -17.43 -14.11 11.23
CA LEU A 187 -17.75 -12.84 10.58
C LEU A 187 -18.89 -13.00 9.58
N THR A 188 -20.08 -12.47 9.92
CA THR A 188 -21.28 -12.60 9.09
C THR A 188 -21.67 -11.27 8.46
N GLY A 189 -21.63 -11.20 7.12
CA GLY A 189 -22.09 -10.04 6.35
C GLY A 189 -21.06 -8.91 6.21
N GLY A 190 -21.36 -7.97 5.30
CA GLY A 190 -20.50 -6.82 5.04
C GLY A 190 -19.22 -7.14 4.25
N PRO A 191 -18.35 -6.13 4.04
CA PRO A 191 -17.13 -6.26 3.21
C PRO A 191 -16.04 -7.14 3.83
N LEU A 192 -16.16 -7.50 5.12
CA LEU A 192 -15.25 -8.39 5.86
C LEU A 192 -15.90 -9.73 6.23
N ALA A 193 -16.91 -10.17 5.49
CA ALA A 193 -17.48 -11.51 5.67
C ALA A 193 -16.38 -12.58 5.68
N GLY A 194 -16.59 -13.65 6.45
CA GLY A 194 -15.52 -14.59 6.82
C GLY A 194 -14.55 -15.02 5.71
N PRO A 195 -15.02 -15.41 4.52
CA PRO A 195 -14.14 -15.73 3.40
C PRO A 195 -13.25 -14.57 2.93
N ALA A 196 -13.76 -13.34 2.89
CA ALA A 196 -13.01 -12.15 2.49
C ALA A 196 -11.98 -11.74 3.56
N ALA A 197 -12.33 -11.87 4.84
CA ALA A 197 -11.40 -11.67 5.95
C ALA A 197 -10.27 -12.71 5.93
N GLU A 198 -10.59 -13.99 5.69
CA GLU A 198 -9.57 -15.04 5.57
C GLU A 198 -8.63 -14.76 4.40
N VAL A 199 -9.17 -14.40 3.24
CA VAL A 199 -8.40 -13.99 2.06
C VAL A 199 -7.40 -12.89 2.42
N THR A 200 -7.85 -11.86 3.14
CA THR A 200 -7.02 -10.72 3.56
C THR A 200 -5.84 -11.18 4.44
N VAL A 201 -6.10 -12.01 5.46
CA VAL A 201 -5.07 -12.58 6.34
C VAL A 201 -4.04 -13.38 5.54
N ARG A 202 -4.51 -14.25 4.65
CA ARG A 202 -3.66 -15.10 3.82
C ARG A 202 -2.82 -14.28 2.84
N GLN A 203 -3.33 -13.19 2.28
CA GLN A 203 -2.55 -12.28 1.44
C GLN A 203 -1.42 -11.60 2.20
N SER A 204 -1.70 -11.07 3.39
CA SER A 204 -0.66 -10.44 4.21
C SER A 204 0.48 -11.40 4.54
N LEU A 205 0.14 -12.65 4.87
CA LEU A 205 1.14 -13.70 5.11
C LEU A 205 1.90 -14.07 3.83
N ALA A 206 1.20 -14.22 2.70
CA ALA A 206 1.84 -14.51 1.43
C ALA A 206 2.84 -13.42 1.03
N ALA A 207 2.47 -12.15 1.17
CA ALA A 207 3.35 -11.01 0.90
C ALA A 207 4.58 -11.02 1.81
N TYR A 208 4.40 -11.28 3.12
CA TYR A 208 5.50 -11.42 4.07
C TYR A 208 6.48 -12.54 3.66
N TYR A 209 5.97 -13.75 3.41
CA TYR A 209 6.83 -14.88 3.04
C TYR A 209 7.47 -14.72 1.66
N GLN A 210 6.80 -14.05 0.72
CA GLN A 210 7.37 -13.71 -0.57
C GLN A 210 8.56 -12.73 -0.42
N ALA A 211 8.42 -11.71 0.43
CA ALA A 211 9.52 -10.79 0.75
C ALA A 211 10.71 -11.51 1.42
N ARG A 212 10.45 -12.54 2.22
CA ARG A 212 11.45 -13.40 2.86
C ARG A 212 12.05 -14.45 1.92
N LYS A 213 11.73 -14.42 0.62
CA LYS A 213 12.17 -15.39 -0.39
C LYS A 213 11.79 -16.83 -0.05
N GLN A 214 10.62 -17.03 0.57
CA GLN A 214 10.03 -18.32 0.86
C GLN A 214 8.79 -18.58 -0.03
N PRO A 215 8.98 -18.80 -1.34
CA PRO A 215 7.87 -18.86 -2.30
C PRO A 215 6.92 -20.04 -2.07
N GLY A 216 7.41 -21.16 -1.52
CA GLY A 216 6.56 -22.31 -1.21
C GLY A 216 5.53 -22.01 -0.11
N VAL A 217 5.93 -21.30 0.94
CA VAL A 217 5.04 -20.89 2.03
C VAL A 217 4.06 -19.83 1.55
N ALA A 218 4.54 -18.83 0.79
CA ALA A 218 3.69 -17.83 0.17
C ALA A 218 2.63 -18.45 -0.75
N LEU A 219 3.02 -19.42 -1.57
CA LEU A 219 2.11 -20.16 -2.44
C LEU A 219 1.04 -20.92 -1.65
N ALA A 220 1.40 -21.59 -0.54
CA ALA A 220 0.44 -22.28 0.29
C ALA A 220 -0.64 -21.33 0.85
N HIS A 221 -0.25 -20.12 1.28
CA HIS A 221 -1.21 -19.10 1.73
C HIS A 221 -2.09 -18.58 0.57
N LEU A 222 -1.55 -18.37 -0.62
CA LEU A 222 -2.32 -17.92 -1.78
C LEU A 222 -3.31 -18.98 -2.27
N LEU A 223 -2.94 -20.26 -2.24
CA LEU A 223 -3.85 -21.36 -2.55
C LEU A 223 -4.98 -21.47 -1.53
N ALA A 224 -4.69 -21.30 -0.24
CA ALA A 224 -5.71 -21.24 0.79
C ALA A 224 -6.65 -20.02 0.57
N ALA A 225 -6.10 -18.85 0.26
CA ALA A 225 -6.88 -17.66 -0.08
C ALA A 225 -7.81 -17.93 -1.29
N GLN A 226 -7.30 -18.58 -2.34
CA GLN A 226 -8.10 -18.94 -3.50
C GLN A 226 -9.25 -19.89 -3.16
N GLN A 227 -9.03 -20.86 -2.28
CA GLN A 227 -10.09 -21.78 -1.83
C GLN A 227 -11.16 -21.04 -1.05
N SER A 228 -10.78 -20.14 -0.14
CA SER A 228 -11.73 -19.33 0.63
C SER A 228 -12.50 -18.37 -0.29
N LEU A 229 -11.82 -17.79 -1.27
CA LEU A 229 -12.43 -16.96 -2.29
C LEU A 229 -13.42 -17.73 -3.17
N ALA A 230 -13.11 -18.96 -3.59
CA ALA A 230 -14.03 -19.80 -4.35
C ALA A 230 -15.28 -20.20 -3.54
N ARG A 231 -15.17 -20.29 -2.20
CA ARG A 231 -16.33 -20.43 -1.31
C ARG A 231 -17.14 -19.13 -1.29
N ALA A 232 -16.47 -17.99 -1.13
CA ALA A 232 -17.09 -16.66 -1.18
C ALA A 232 -17.85 -16.42 -2.50
N GLU A 233 -17.25 -16.78 -3.64
CA GLU A 233 -17.86 -16.65 -4.97
C GLU A 233 -19.14 -17.47 -5.08
N LYS A 234 -19.15 -18.72 -4.60
CA LYS A 234 -20.36 -19.55 -4.58
C LYS A 234 -21.47 -18.91 -3.73
N ASP A 235 -21.12 -18.32 -2.61
CA ASP A 235 -22.07 -17.64 -1.72
C ASP A 235 -22.60 -16.32 -2.35
N VAL A 236 -21.73 -15.58 -3.06
CA VAL A 236 -22.10 -14.36 -3.81
C VAL A 236 -22.96 -14.67 -5.03
N THR A 237 -22.77 -15.82 -5.68
CA THR A 237 -23.60 -16.22 -6.84
C THR A 237 -25.05 -16.53 -6.44
N VAL A 238 -25.30 -16.87 -5.17
CA VAL A 238 -26.63 -17.14 -4.61
C VAL A 238 -27.34 -15.85 -4.17
N ALA A 239 -26.59 -14.82 -3.78
CA ALA A 239 -27.10 -13.51 -3.40
C ALA A 239 -27.17 -12.56 -4.60
N GLN A 240 -28.12 -12.79 -5.51
CA GLN A 240 -28.33 -11.90 -6.66
C GLN A 240 -28.73 -10.46 -6.23
N HIS A 241 -27.96 -9.49 -6.75
CA HIS A 241 -28.40 -8.17 -7.23
C HIS A 241 -28.93 -7.16 -6.21
N GLN A 242 -28.04 -6.47 -5.49
CA GLN A 242 -28.38 -5.13 -4.96
C GLN A 242 -27.30 -4.06 -5.13
N ASP A 243 -26.05 -4.40 -5.48
CA ASP A 243 -25.02 -3.37 -5.73
C ASP A 243 -23.95 -3.82 -6.75
N GLU A 244 -24.03 -3.28 -7.96
CA GLU A 244 -23.13 -3.58 -9.08
C GLU A 244 -21.69 -3.14 -8.79
N ALA A 245 -21.50 -2.07 -8.02
CA ALA A 245 -20.17 -1.59 -7.63
C ALA A 245 -19.47 -2.53 -6.64
N VAL A 246 -20.22 -3.11 -5.70
CA VAL A 246 -19.70 -4.09 -4.73
C VAL A 246 -19.33 -5.39 -5.44
N TYR A 247 -20.14 -5.83 -6.40
CA TYR A 247 -19.86 -6.99 -7.24
C TYR A 247 -18.59 -6.77 -8.07
N GLU A 248 -18.47 -5.62 -8.75
CA GLU A 248 -17.32 -5.31 -9.58
C GLU A 248 -16.02 -5.15 -8.75
N ALA A 249 -16.10 -4.52 -7.57
CA ALA A 249 -14.98 -4.42 -6.64
C ALA A 249 -14.52 -5.81 -6.17
N SER A 250 -15.46 -6.71 -5.89
CA SER A 250 -15.19 -8.10 -5.53
C SER A 250 -14.51 -8.85 -6.68
N CYS A 251 -15.02 -8.74 -7.90
CA CYS A 251 -14.41 -9.33 -9.09
C CYS A 251 -12.98 -8.80 -9.34
N ARG A 252 -12.73 -7.51 -9.10
CA ARG A 252 -11.39 -6.92 -9.19
C ARG A 252 -10.45 -7.45 -8.10
N ALA A 253 -10.91 -7.59 -6.86
CA ALA A 253 -10.12 -8.17 -5.77
C ALA A 253 -9.76 -9.64 -6.04
N ILE A 254 -10.75 -10.44 -6.48
CA ILE A 254 -10.59 -11.81 -6.95
C ILE A 254 -9.52 -11.90 -8.04
N GLY A 255 -9.63 -11.01 -9.03
CA GLY A 255 -8.72 -10.97 -10.16
C GLY A 255 -7.28 -10.65 -9.73
N ARG A 256 -7.09 -9.69 -8.82
CA ARG A 256 -5.77 -9.36 -8.24
C ARG A 256 -5.16 -10.52 -7.47
N LEU A 257 -5.97 -11.21 -6.66
CA LEU A 257 -5.56 -12.43 -5.94
C LEU A 257 -5.07 -13.52 -6.89
N ARG A 258 -5.82 -13.74 -7.98
CA ARG A 258 -5.45 -14.72 -9.00
C ARG A 258 -4.13 -14.37 -9.69
N ILE A 259 -3.88 -13.09 -9.96
CA ILE A 259 -2.58 -12.64 -10.48
C ILE A 259 -1.47 -12.95 -9.47
N GLN A 260 -1.64 -12.59 -8.19
CA GLN A 260 -0.65 -12.88 -7.14
C GLN A 260 -0.35 -14.37 -7.01
N LEU A 261 -1.39 -15.23 -7.04
CA LEU A 261 -1.23 -16.68 -7.03
C LEU A 261 -0.40 -17.15 -8.22
N TRP A 262 -0.75 -16.71 -9.43
CA TRP A 262 -0.03 -17.10 -10.64
C TRP A 262 1.44 -16.65 -10.62
N LEU A 263 1.74 -15.47 -10.08
CA LEU A 263 3.13 -15.03 -9.87
C LEU A 263 3.88 -15.93 -8.88
N ALA A 264 3.24 -16.32 -7.77
CA ALA A 264 3.85 -17.22 -6.80
C ALA A 264 4.04 -18.65 -7.37
N GLU A 265 3.05 -19.17 -8.09
CA GLU A 265 3.16 -20.45 -8.79
C GLU A 265 4.28 -20.43 -9.83
N ALA A 266 4.36 -19.37 -10.63
CA ALA A 266 5.41 -19.21 -11.62
C ALA A 266 6.81 -19.17 -10.99
N ALA A 267 6.95 -18.55 -9.81
CA ALA A 267 8.19 -18.55 -9.04
C ALA A 267 8.56 -19.94 -8.49
N ALA A 268 7.58 -20.80 -8.23
CA ALA A 268 7.77 -22.14 -7.69
C ALA A 268 7.96 -23.24 -8.76
N ARG A 269 7.52 -23.00 -10.01
CA ARG A 269 7.54 -24.00 -11.10
C ARG A 269 8.84 -23.97 -11.92
N PRO A 270 9.16 -25.07 -12.62
CA PRO A 270 10.15 -25.05 -13.70
C PRO A 270 9.79 -23.98 -14.74
N ARG A 271 10.79 -23.21 -15.19
CA ARG A 271 10.57 -21.98 -15.98
C ARG A 271 9.77 -22.17 -17.28
N ARG A 272 9.82 -23.35 -17.90
CA ARG A 272 9.04 -23.65 -19.11
C ARG A 272 7.54 -23.75 -18.83
N GLU A 273 7.18 -24.25 -17.65
CA GLU A 273 5.79 -24.38 -17.20
C GLU A 273 5.23 -23.07 -16.64
N ALA A 274 6.12 -22.17 -16.18
CA ALA A 274 5.75 -20.84 -15.70
C ALA A 274 5.25 -19.89 -16.82
N LEU A 275 5.63 -20.11 -18.08
CA LEU A 275 5.32 -19.19 -19.19
C LEU A 275 3.82 -19.00 -19.40
N GLY A 276 3.04 -20.09 -19.44
CA GLY A 276 1.59 -20.01 -19.66
C GLY A 276 0.89 -19.27 -18.52
N VAL A 277 1.29 -19.55 -17.28
CA VAL A 277 0.74 -18.91 -16.08
C VAL A 277 1.08 -17.41 -16.04
N LEU A 278 2.31 -17.04 -16.39
CA LEU A 278 2.75 -15.64 -16.45
C LEU A 278 2.06 -14.86 -17.58
N GLN A 279 1.79 -15.49 -18.73
CA GLN A 279 1.01 -14.87 -19.80
C GLN A 279 -0.43 -14.57 -19.36
N GLN A 280 -1.06 -15.52 -18.65
CA GLN A 280 -2.41 -15.33 -18.10
C GLN A 280 -2.42 -14.21 -17.04
N ALA A 281 -1.42 -14.18 -16.16
CA ALA A 281 -1.26 -13.13 -15.15
C ALA A 281 -1.15 -11.74 -15.78
N MET A 282 -0.34 -11.60 -16.83
CA MET A 282 -0.14 -10.31 -17.49
C MET A 282 -1.41 -9.85 -18.22
N ALA A 283 -2.09 -10.75 -18.94
CA ALA A 283 -3.35 -10.44 -19.63
C ALA A 283 -4.45 -10.03 -18.64
N LEU A 284 -4.56 -10.73 -17.51
CA LEU A 284 -5.53 -10.40 -16.48
C LEU A 284 -5.20 -9.07 -15.80
N ALA A 285 -3.91 -8.78 -15.56
CA ALA A 285 -3.49 -7.51 -14.97
C ALA A 285 -3.81 -6.31 -15.88
N GLU A 286 -3.65 -6.46 -17.20
CA GLU A 286 -4.05 -5.45 -18.18
C GLU A 286 -5.56 -5.24 -18.20
N HIS A 287 -6.35 -6.32 -18.18
CA HIS A 287 -7.81 -6.23 -18.17
C HIS A 287 -8.35 -5.54 -16.91
N LEU A 288 -7.72 -5.79 -15.76
CA LEU A 288 -8.16 -5.27 -14.46
C LEU A 288 -7.56 -3.92 -14.08
N THR A 289 -6.76 -3.30 -14.96
CA THR A 289 -5.97 -2.09 -14.64
C THR A 289 -5.29 -2.26 -13.27
N ALA A 290 -4.54 -3.35 -13.15
CA ALA A 290 -3.80 -3.73 -11.94
C ALA A 290 -2.30 -3.55 -12.21
N GLU A 291 -1.91 -2.32 -12.54
CA GLU A 291 -0.62 -1.96 -13.10
C GLU A 291 0.56 -2.46 -12.27
N PRO A 292 0.59 -2.34 -10.92
CA PRO A 292 1.74 -2.81 -10.15
C PRO A 292 1.98 -4.32 -10.27
N LEU A 293 0.89 -5.10 -10.32
CA LEU A 293 0.96 -6.55 -10.52
C LEU A 293 1.29 -6.91 -11.97
N GLY A 294 0.82 -6.11 -12.93
CA GLY A 294 1.15 -6.27 -14.35
C GLY A 294 2.62 -6.00 -14.66
N VAL A 295 3.23 -4.99 -14.04
CA VAL A 295 4.66 -4.71 -14.13
C VAL A 295 5.48 -5.90 -13.63
N GLU A 296 5.09 -6.49 -12.50
CA GLU A 296 5.76 -7.67 -11.96
C GLU A 296 5.54 -8.92 -12.82
N ALA A 297 4.33 -9.14 -13.34
CA ALA A 297 4.03 -10.22 -14.26
C ALA A 297 4.86 -10.15 -15.54
N GLY A 298 4.95 -8.97 -16.15
CA GLY A 298 5.75 -8.79 -17.36
C GLY A 298 7.26 -8.87 -17.11
N ARG A 299 7.74 -8.46 -15.93
CA ARG A 299 9.13 -8.71 -15.52
C ARG A 299 9.43 -10.21 -15.46
N GLN A 300 8.62 -10.98 -14.73
CA GLN A 300 8.83 -12.42 -14.60
C GLN A 300 8.67 -13.15 -15.94
N LEU A 301 7.69 -12.76 -16.76
CA LEU A 301 7.49 -13.31 -18.10
C LEU A 301 8.69 -13.04 -19.00
N GLY A 302 9.20 -11.82 -19.02
CA GLY A 302 10.40 -11.45 -19.78
C GLY A 302 11.63 -12.24 -19.33
N ASP A 303 11.79 -12.47 -18.02
CA ASP A 303 12.90 -13.25 -17.48
C ASP A 303 12.82 -14.72 -17.87
N ALA A 304 11.61 -15.30 -17.83
CA ALA A 304 11.35 -16.67 -18.25
C ALA A 304 11.60 -16.84 -19.75
N LEU A 305 11.08 -15.93 -20.59
CA LEU A 305 11.26 -15.95 -22.04
C LEU A 305 12.73 -15.76 -22.45
N ARG A 306 13.46 -14.84 -21.81
CA ARG A 306 14.88 -14.62 -22.12
C ARG A 306 15.70 -15.88 -21.90
N ARG A 307 15.43 -16.61 -20.82
CA ARG A 307 16.12 -17.87 -20.48
C ARG A 307 15.67 -19.04 -21.36
N ALA A 308 14.45 -18.99 -21.89
CA ALA A 308 13.93 -20.00 -22.80
C ALA A 308 14.45 -19.85 -24.25
N GLY A 309 15.12 -18.74 -24.59
CA GLY A 309 15.68 -18.48 -25.92
C GLY A 309 15.00 -17.40 -26.78
N PRO A 310 13.67 -17.14 -26.71
CA PRO A 310 13.04 -16.12 -27.56
C PRO A 310 13.29 -14.69 -27.04
N ALA A 311 14.44 -14.12 -27.40
CA ALA A 311 14.85 -12.75 -27.01
C ALA A 311 13.82 -11.68 -27.42
N LYS A 312 13.21 -11.80 -28.61
CA LYS A 312 12.17 -10.88 -29.10
C LYS A 312 10.89 -10.93 -28.25
N ALA A 313 10.46 -12.12 -27.84
CA ALA A 313 9.29 -12.26 -26.97
C ALA A 313 9.56 -11.72 -25.56
N ALA A 314 10.78 -11.92 -25.05
CA ALA A 314 11.21 -11.35 -23.78
C ALA A 314 11.18 -9.81 -23.82
N GLN A 315 11.72 -9.22 -24.90
CA GLN A 315 11.69 -7.78 -25.10
C GLN A 315 10.27 -7.21 -25.11
N GLN A 316 9.34 -7.89 -25.80
CA GLN A 316 7.93 -7.49 -25.82
C GLN A 316 7.28 -7.54 -24.43
N ALA A 317 7.58 -8.57 -23.63
CA ALA A 317 7.06 -8.68 -22.26
C ALA A 317 7.57 -7.54 -21.36
N TYR A 318 8.87 -7.23 -21.43
CA TYR A 318 9.42 -6.10 -20.67
C TYR A 318 8.90 -4.74 -21.17
N GLN A 319 8.68 -4.56 -22.47
CA GLN A 319 8.11 -3.33 -23.01
C GLN A 319 6.67 -3.11 -22.54
N ARG A 320 5.84 -4.16 -22.50
CA ARG A 320 4.49 -4.11 -21.95
C ARG A 320 4.50 -3.76 -20.47
N ALA A 321 5.37 -4.41 -19.68
CA ALA A 321 5.57 -4.05 -18.28
C ALA A 321 5.97 -2.57 -18.11
N LEU A 322 6.88 -2.06 -18.95
CA LEU A 322 7.30 -0.66 -18.87
C LEU A 322 6.15 0.30 -19.20
N THR A 323 5.27 -0.05 -20.15
CA THR A 323 4.07 0.74 -20.45
C THR A 323 3.08 0.76 -19.29
N MET A 324 2.89 -0.36 -18.59
CA MET A 324 2.06 -0.39 -17.38
C MET A 324 2.68 0.44 -16.24
N ALA A 325 4.02 0.45 -16.13
CA ALA A 325 4.70 1.30 -15.15
C ALA A 325 4.47 2.80 -15.46
N GLU A 326 4.44 3.19 -16.73
CA GLU A 326 4.14 4.58 -17.13
C GLU A 326 2.73 5.02 -16.77
N GLN A 327 1.76 4.11 -16.82
CA GLN A 327 0.38 4.40 -16.43
C GLN A 327 0.24 4.74 -14.93
N LEU A 328 1.17 4.28 -14.09
CA LEU A 328 1.20 4.60 -12.66
C LEU A 328 1.81 5.97 -12.35
N GLY A 329 2.53 6.55 -13.30
CA GLY A 329 3.24 7.81 -13.15
C GLY A 329 4.53 7.72 -12.30
N PRO A 330 5.34 8.79 -12.32
CA PRO A 330 6.65 8.86 -11.64
C PRO A 330 6.61 8.80 -10.12
N ASP A 331 5.47 9.08 -9.50
CA ASP A 331 5.38 9.20 -8.04
C ASP A 331 5.25 7.83 -7.34
N HIS A 332 4.82 6.81 -8.08
CA HIS A 332 4.56 5.46 -7.56
C HIS A 332 5.12 4.34 -8.46
N PRO A 333 6.39 4.39 -8.88
CA PRO A 333 6.95 3.33 -9.71
C PRO A 333 6.98 2.02 -8.92
N PRO A 334 6.42 0.92 -9.46
CA PRO A 334 6.55 -0.38 -8.83
C PRO A 334 8.03 -0.73 -8.60
N ALA A 335 8.33 -1.47 -7.53
CA ALA A 335 9.71 -1.89 -7.21
C ALA A 335 10.42 -2.58 -8.40
N SER A 336 9.66 -3.21 -9.27
CA SER A 336 10.13 -3.95 -10.44
C SER A 336 10.47 -3.08 -11.66
N THR A 337 10.11 -1.78 -11.64
CA THR A 337 10.26 -0.86 -12.79
C THR A 337 11.71 -0.72 -13.22
N GLN A 338 12.63 -0.54 -12.26
CA GLN A 338 14.06 -0.45 -12.56
C GLN A 338 14.58 -1.74 -13.21
N ALA A 339 14.25 -2.90 -12.64
CA ALA A 339 14.68 -4.19 -13.17
C ALA A 339 14.14 -4.47 -14.58
N VAL A 340 12.88 -4.08 -14.86
CA VAL A 340 12.27 -4.13 -16.20
C VAL A 340 13.02 -3.20 -17.16
N GLY A 341 13.30 -1.98 -16.73
CA GLY A 341 14.07 -0.99 -17.48
C GLY A 341 15.45 -1.47 -17.90
N GLU A 342 16.22 -2.00 -16.96
CA GLU A 342 17.53 -2.59 -17.23
C GLU A 342 17.44 -3.77 -18.20
N ALA A 343 16.40 -4.60 -18.07
CA ALA A 343 16.19 -5.72 -19.00
C ALA A 343 15.87 -5.22 -20.42
N CYS A 344 15.05 -4.19 -20.56
CA CYS A 344 14.81 -3.49 -21.82
C CYS A 344 16.10 -2.92 -22.42
N LEU A 345 16.98 -2.31 -21.60
CA LEU A 345 18.27 -1.78 -22.07
C LEU A 345 19.21 -2.87 -22.57
N ARG A 346 19.24 -4.04 -21.90
CA ARG A 346 20.06 -5.19 -22.30
C ARG A 346 19.60 -5.82 -23.61
N LEU A 347 18.30 -5.76 -23.91
CA LEU A 347 17.70 -6.35 -25.12
C LEU A 347 17.49 -5.34 -26.26
N ALA A 348 17.88 -4.08 -26.07
CA ALA A 348 17.75 -3.06 -27.09
C ALA A 348 18.91 -3.13 -28.09
N ASP A 349 18.61 -3.49 -29.33
CA ASP A 349 19.60 -3.71 -30.39
C ASP A 349 20.23 -2.42 -30.93
N THR A 350 19.59 -1.27 -30.74
CA THR A 350 20.05 0.01 -31.30
C THR A 350 20.36 1.05 -30.22
N ALA A 351 21.22 2.02 -30.54
CA ALA A 351 21.49 3.16 -29.67
C ALA A 351 20.22 4.00 -29.40
N LEU A 352 19.39 4.20 -30.44
CA LEU A 352 18.11 4.89 -30.35
C LEU A 352 17.13 4.18 -29.40
N ALA A 353 17.00 2.85 -29.50
CA ALA A 353 16.13 2.09 -28.60
C ALA A 353 16.60 2.17 -27.14
N ARG A 354 17.92 2.12 -26.91
CA ARG A 354 18.49 2.31 -25.56
C ARG A 354 18.23 3.72 -25.02
N GLN A 355 18.36 4.75 -25.85
CA GLN A 355 18.05 6.11 -25.47
C GLN A 355 16.57 6.29 -25.11
N ALA A 356 15.66 5.72 -25.91
CA ALA A 356 14.23 5.76 -25.62
C ALA A 356 13.90 5.09 -24.28
N VAL A 357 14.47 3.91 -23.98
CA VAL A 357 14.26 3.24 -22.69
C VAL A 357 14.82 4.08 -21.53
N ARG A 358 16.00 4.71 -21.68
CA ARG A 358 16.53 5.61 -20.65
C ARG A 358 15.62 6.80 -20.40
N GLN A 359 15.06 7.41 -21.45
CA GLN A 359 14.11 8.52 -21.30
C GLN A 359 12.86 8.07 -20.54
N ARG A 360 12.30 6.91 -20.86
CA ARG A 360 11.15 6.33 -20.14
C ARG A 360 11.48 6.11 -18.66
N LEU A 361 12.66 5.56 -18.35
CA LEU A 361 13.07 5.37 -16.96
C LEU A 361 13.34 6.68 -16.22
N ALA A 362 13.90 7.70 -16.89
CA ALA A 362 14.06 9.03 -16.32
C ALA A 362 12.70 9.64 -15.96
N GLN A 363 11.73 9.52 -16.86
CA GLN A 363 10.35 9.99 -16.66
C GLN A 363 9.62 9.24 -15.54
N LEU A 364 10.06 8.03 -15.19
CA LEU A 364 9.51 7.22 -14.10
C LEU A 364 10.28 7.37 -12.78
N GLY A 365 11.32 8.22 -12.73
CA GLY A 365 12.19 8.34 -11.55
C GLY A 365 12.98 7.06 -11.24
N ALA A 366 13.16 6.18 -12.22
CA ALA A 366 13.76 4.84 -12.06
C ALA A 366 15.22 4.73 -12.56
N LEU A 367 15.86 5.86 -12.88
CA LEU A 367 17.32 5.95 -13.07
C LEU A 367 17.95 6.41 -11.75
N ALA A 368 18.63 5.49 -11.06
CA ALA A 368 19.48 5.79 -9.91
C ALA A 368 20.91 6.09 -10.36
#